data_AF-A0A1A9WYF6-F1
#
_entry.id   AF-A0A1A9WYF6-F1
#
_cell.length_a   1.000
_cell.length_b   1.000
_cell.length_c   1.000
_cell.angle_alpha   90.00
_cell.angle_beta   90.00
_cell.angle_gamma   90.00
#
_symmetry.space_group_name_H-M   'P 1'
#
loop_
_entity.id
_entity.type
_entity.pdbx_description
1 polymer ?
#
loop_
_entity_poly.entity_id
_entity_poly.type
_entity_poly.pdbx_seq_one_letter_code
_entity_poly.pdbx_strand_id
1 'polypeptide(L)'
;MEHALSCIQRFEQIIKVIRICSKMCGVDILNPNYRMNFITWLLIAGVNGFFMCTIYTIYKGVKIDNDWTVIPVCMCIIGSGIQGFAKIILVLKHRKTIVKHQYYLENIYTVYQQKSERYRQVLNRWLAYTVRTYKVCAAMFSIPLLVS
;
A
#
# COMPACT_ATOMS: atom_id res chain seq x y z
N MET A 1 -15.32 15.26 29.19
CA MET A 1 -13.87 15.38 28.93
C MET A 1 -13.54 14.45 27.78
N GLU A 2 -13.58 14.95 26.55
CA GLU A 2 -13.02 14.24 25.40
C GLU A 2 -11.52 14.07 25.63
N HIS A 3 -11.07 12.84 25.88
CA HIS A 3 -9.65 12.55 25.88
C HIS A 3 -9.14 12.77 24.46
N ALA A 4 -8.55 13.93 24.19
CA ALA A 4 -7.84 14.20 22.95
C ALA A 4 -6.81 13.08 22.76
N LEU A 5 -7.09 12.18 21.82
CA LEU A 5 -6.25 11.01 21.55
C LEU A 5 -4.80 11.47 21.42
N SER A 6 -3.91 10.83 22.18
CA SER A 6 -2.48 11.11 22.16
C SER A 6 -1.93 10.99 20.73
N CYS A 7 -0.96 11.81 20.33
CA CYS A 7 -0.36 11.75 18.98
C CYS A 7 0.15 10.33 18.66
N ILE A 8 0.75 9.67 19.66
CA ILE A 8 1.21 8.29 19.56
C ILE A 8 0.05 7.33 19.27
N GLN A 9 -1.08 7.47 19.97
CA GLN A 9 -2.25 6.60 19.75
C GLN A 9 -2.81 6.74 18.33
N ARG A 10 -2.81 7.97 17.78
CA ARG A 10 -3.22 8.20 16.38
C ARG A 10 -2.24 7.58 15.40
N PHE A 11 -0.95 7.69 15.66
CA PHE A 11 0.09 7.04 14.84
C PHE A 11 -0.07 5.50 14.88
N GLU A 12 -0.26 4.91 16.06
CA GLU A 12 -0.51 3.47 16.21
C GLU A 12 -1.75 3.00 15.45
N GLN A 13 -2.84 3.78 15.45
CA GLN A 13 -4.03 3.48 14.67
C GLN A 13 -3.73 3.43 13.17
N ILE A 14 -2.97 4.39 12.64
CA ILE A 14 -2.57 4.40 11.22
C ILE A 14 -1.71 3.17 10.91
N ILE A 15 -0.72 2.87 11.75
CA ILE A 15 0.13 1.68 11.59
C ILE A 15 -0.71 0.40 11.65
N LYS A 16 -1.72 0.34 12.53
CA LYS A 16 -2.63 -0.82 12.63
C LYS A 16 -3.42 -1.03 11.34
N VAL A 17 -3.95 0.04 10.74
CA VAL A 17 -4.63 -0.02 9.44
C VAL A 17 -3.67 -0.51 8.35
N ILE A 18 -2.46 0.05 8.30
CA ILE A 18 -1.42 -0.39 7.35
C ILE A 18 -1.13 -1.89 7.53
N ARG A 19 -0.99 -2.37 8.78
CA ARG A 19 -0.78 -3.79 9.06
C ARG A 19 -1.94 -4.67 8.61
N ILE A 20 -3.19 -4.21 8.76
CA ILE A 20 -4.37 -4.95 8.28
C ILE A 20 -4.33 -5.06 6.76
N CYS A 21 -4.12 -3.94 6.04
CA CYS A 21 -3.98 -3.95 4.58
C CYS A 21 -2.82 -4.85 4.12
N SER A 22 -1.66 -4.73 4.77
CA SER A 22 -0.50 -5.58 4.52
C SER A 22 -0.77 -7.06 4.75
N LYS A 23 -1.53 -7.43 5.80
CA LYS A 23 -1.95 -8.81 6.06
C LYS A 23 -2.91 -9.33 5.00
N MET A 24 -3.85 -8.50 4.51
CA MET A 24 -4.75 -8.88 3.40
C MET A 24 -3.95 -9.19 2.14
N CYS A 25 -2.91 -8.42 1.85
CA CYS A 25 -1.99 -8.70 0.74
C CYS A 25 -1.03 -9.87 1.03
N GLY A 26 -1.07 -10.47 2.22
CA GLY A 26 -0.16 -11.54 2.62
C GLY A 26 1.29 -11.08 2.83
N VAL A 27 1.53 -9.79 3.03
CA VAL A 27 2.86 -9.16 3.15
C VAL A 27 2.94 -8.37 4.47
N ASP A 28 2.87 -9.06 5.62
CA ASP A 28 2.99 -8.46 6.96
C ASP A 28 4.46 -8.14 7.32
N ILE A 29 5.00 -7.13 6.66
CA ILE A 29 6.42 -6.69 6.76
C ILE A 29 6.80 -6.30 8.19
N LEU A 30 5.83 -5.79 8.94
CA LEU A 30 6.03 -5.23 10.28
C LEU A 30 6.11 -6.29 11.37
N ASN A 31 5.80 -7.55 11.06
CA ASN A 31 6.02 -8.66 11.98
C ASN A 31 7.50 -9.08 11.96
N PRO A 32 8.27 -8.96 13.07
CA PRO A 32 9.68 -9.34 13.14
C PRO A 32 9.97 -10.75 12.61
N ASN A 33 9.03 -11.69 12.79
CA ASN A 33 9.11 -13.09 12.36
C ASN A 33 8.35 -13.38 11.06
N TYR A 34 8.21 -12.39 10.17
CA TYR A 34 7.55 -12.58 8.89
C TYR A 34 8.18 -13.74 8.09
N ARG A 35 7.38 -14.76 7.81
CA ARG A 35 7.66 -15.83 6.84
C ARG A 35 6.77 -15.62 5.62
N MET A 36 7.31 -15.94 4.43
CA MET A 36 6.48 -15.99 3.23
C MET A 36 5.38 -17.03 3.45
N ASN A 37 4.14 -16.56 3.51
CA ASN A 37 2.98 -17.40 3.75
C ASN A 37 2.39 -17.85 2.41
N PHE A 38 1.51 -18.84 2.45
CA PHE A 38 0.76 -19.30 1.28
C PHE A 38 0.06 -18.14 0.54
N ILE A 39 -0.42 -17.13 1.27
CA ILE A 39 -1.04 -15.92 0.70
C ILE A 39 -0.05 -15.11 -0.17
N THR A 40 1.21 -14.98 0.26
CA THR A 40 2.24 -14.28 -0.52
C THR A 40 2.52 -15.03 -1.83
N TRP A 41 2.58 -16.36 -1.78
CA TRP A 41 2.73 -17.21 -2.96
C TRP A 41 1.53 -17.13 -3.89
N LEU A 42 0.31 -17.15 -3.33
CA LEU A 42 -0.92 -16.98 -4.09
C LEU A 42 -0.96 -15.61 -4.80
N LEU A 43 -0.52 -14.55 -4.13
CA LEU A 43 -0.43 -13.21 -4.74
C LEU A 43 0.57 -13.19 -5.91
N ILE A 44 1.76 -13.77 -5.72
CA ILE A 44 2.76 -13.86 -6.80
C ILE A 44 2.22 -14.69 -7.97
N ALA A 45 1.59 -15.84 -7.69
CA ALA A 45 0.98 -16.68 -8.72
C ALA A 45 -0.16 -15.95 -9.46
N GLY A 46 -1.02 -15.24 -8.73
CA GLY A 46 -2.12 -14.44 -9.31
C GLY A 46 -1.62 -13.32 -10.22
N VAL A 47 -0.54 -12.62 -9.83
CA VAL A 47 0.10 -11.60 -10.67
C VAL A 47 0.68 -12.22 -11.94
N ASN A 48 1.34 -13.37 -11.85
CA ASN A 48 1.86 -14.07 -13.03
C ASN A 48 0.72 -14.55 -13.96
N GLY A 49 -0.36 -15.10 -13.39
CA GLY A 49 -1.56 -15.49 -14.14
C GLY A 49 -2.20 -14.30 -14.85
N PHE A 50 -2.29 -13.15 -14.18
CA PHE A 50 -2.79 -11.91 -14.76
C PHE A 50 -1.97 -11.46 -15.97
N PHE A 51 -0.64 -11.51 -15.89
CA PHE A 51 0.21 -11.20 -17.04
C PHE A 51 -0.03 -12.18 -18.21
N MET A 52 -0.15 -13.48 -17.94
CA MET A 52 -0.45 -14.47 -18.98
C MET A 52 -1.81 -14.21 -19.66
N CYS A 53 -2.86 -13.96 -18.88
CA CYS A 53 -4.19 -13.63 -19.41
C CYS A 53 -4.17 -12.35 -20.26
N THR A 54 -3.40 -11.35 -19.84
CA THR A 54 -3.31 -10.08 -20.56
C THR A 54 -2.56 -10.25 -21.89
N ILE A 55 -1.48 -11.03 -21.90
CA ILE A 55 -0.76 -11.39 -23.14
C ILE A 55 -1.68 -12.16 -24.09
N TYR A 56 -2.47 -13.12 -23.59
CA TYR A 56 -3.44 -13.86 -24.40
C TYR A 56 -4.52 -12.94 -24.99
N THR A 57 -5.00 -11.97 -24.21
CA THR A 57 -5.98 -10.98 -24.67
C THR A 57 -5.43 -10.12 -25.80
N ILE A 58 -4.18 -9.67 -25.69
CA ILE A 58 -3.48 -8.97 -26.77
C ILE A 58 -3.38 -9.86 -28.02
N TYR A 59 -2.96 -11.12 -27.86
CA TYR A 59 -2.85 -12.06 -28.97
C TYR A 59 -4.18 -12.25 -29.69
N LYS A 60 -5.27 -12.48 -28.94
CA LYS A 60 -6.62 -12.67 -29.49
C LYS A 60 -7.10 -11.41 -30.21
N GLY A 61 -7.03 -10.24 -29.58
CA GLY A 61 -7.50 -8.99 -30.16
C GLY A 61 -6.79 -8.61 -31.45
N VAL A 62 -5.47 -8.88 -31.54
CA VAL A 62 -4.67 -8.56 -32.74
C VAL A 62 -4.85 -9.60 -33.84
N LYS A 63 -4.85 -10.90 -33.53
CA LYS A 63 -4.87 -11.98 -34.54
C LYS A 63 -6.26 -12.34 -35.04
N ILE A 64 -7.29 -12.23 -34.19
CA ILE A 64 -8.64 -12.70 -34.49
C ILE A 64 -9.56 -11.52 -34.81
N ASP A 65 -9.55 -10.49 -33.95
CA ASP A 65 -10.47 -9.36 -34.07
C ASP A 65 -9.90 -8.19 -34.90
N ASN A 66 -8.59 -8.25 -35.26
CA ASN A 66 -7.83 -7.23 -35.99
C ASN A 66 -7.96 -5.81 -35.38
N ASP A 67 -8.23 -5.75 -34.08
CA ASP A 67 -8.40 -4.51 -33.33
C ASP A 67 -7.10 -4.15 -32.60
N TRP A 68 -6.39 -3.20 -33.19
CA TRP A 68 -5.11 -2.72 -32.68
C TRP A 68 -5.26 -1.81 -31.46
N THR A 69 -6.47 -1.33 -31.14
CA THR A 69 -6.74 -0.45 -29.99
C THR A 69 -6.68 -1.18 -28.64
N VAL A 70 -6.76 -2.51 -28.66
CA VAL A 70 -6.58 -3.36 -27.47
C VAL A 70 -5.15 -3.28 -26.91
N ILE A 71 -4.14 -3.08 -27.78
CA ILE A 71 -2.73 -3.08 -27.38
C ILE A 71 -2.42 -1.99 -26.34
N PRO A 72 -2.70 -0.68 -26.57
CA PRO A 72 -2.38 0.36 -25.60
C PRO A 72 -3.11 0.17 -24.26
N VAL A 73 -4.38 -0.25 -24.29
CA VAL A 73 -5.16 -0.50 -23.08
C VAL A 73 -4.52 -1.62 -22.24
N CYS A 74 -4.19 -2.74 -22.87
CA CYS A 74 -3.52 -3.85 -22.20
C CYS A 74 -2.13 -3.46 -21.68
N MET A 75 -1.38 -2.63 -22.41
CA MET A 75 -0.07 -2.13 -21.96
C MET A 75 -0.18 -1.23 -20.72
N CYS A 76 -1.20 -0.36 -20.64
CA CYS A 76 -1.46 0.44 -19.44
C CYS A 76 -1.77 -0.43 -18.22
N ILE A 77 -2.56 -1.49 -18.43
CA ILE A 77 -2.94 -2.45 -17.40
C ILE A 77 -1.71 -3.25 -16.92
N ILE A 78 -0.90 -3.76 -17.85
CA ILE A 78 0.38 -4.46 -17.57
C ILE A 78 1.32 -3.55 -16.78
N GLY A 79 1.49 -2.30 -17.21
CA GLY A 79 2.37 -1.34 -16.55
C GLY A 79 1.98 -1.12 -15.08
N SER A 80 0.68 -1.00 -14.81
CA SER A 80 0.15 -0.88 -13.44
C SER A 80 0.43 -2.14 -12.61
N GLY A 81 0.26 -3.33 -13.21
CA GLY A 81 0.59 -4.61 -12.57
C GLY A 81 2.07 -4.73 -12.21
N ILE A 82 2.98 -4.34 -13.12
CA ILE A 82 4.43 -4.37 -12.89
C ILE A 82 4.80 -3.44 -11.74
N GLN A 83 4.22 -2.23 -11.69
CA GLN A 83 4.49 -1.28 -10.61
C GLN A 83 4.03 -1.81 -9.24
N GLY A 84 2.85 -2.44 -9.18
CA GLY A 84 2.36 -3.09 -7.96
C GLY A 84 3.29 -4.21 -7.50
N PHE A 85 3.70 -5.07 -8.43
CA PHE A 85 4.60 -6.20 -8.16
C PHE A 85 5.99 -5.74 -7.71
N ALA A 86 6.57 -4.74 -8.37
CA ALA A 86 7.86 -4.16 -8.01
C ALA A 86 7.84 -3.58 -6.59
N LYS A 87 6.77 -2.89 -6.19
CA LYS A 87 6.59 -2.38 -4.82
C LYS A 87 6.58 -3.51 -3.80
N ILE A 88 5.86 -4.60 -4.07
CA ILE A 88 5.81 -5.77 -3.18
C ILE A 88 7.21 -6.37 -3.00
N ILE A 89 7.95 -6.61 -4.09
CA ILE A 89 9.32 -7.15 -4.03
C ILE A 89 10.24 -6.21 -3.26
N LEU A 90 10.21 -4.91 -3.56
CA LEU A 90 11.05 -3.91 -2.91
C LEU A 90 10.80 -3.90 -1.39
N VAL A 91 9.53 -3.94 -1.01
CA VAL A 91 9.10 -3.94 0.38
C VAL A 91 9.52 -5.21 1.11
N LEU A 92 9.47 -6.37 0.44
CA LEU A 92 10.01 -7.63 0.98
C LEU A 92 11.53 -7.59 1.14
N LYS A 93 12.26 -7.07 0.13
CA LYS A 93 13.72 -6.97 0.12
C LYS A 93 14.24 -6.00 1.19
N HIS A 94 13.61 -4.84 1.31
CA HIS A 94 14.00 -3.77 2.24
C HIS A 94 13.23 -3.78 3.57
N ARG A 95 12.58 -4.90 3.90
CA ARG A 95 11.82 -5.10 5.13
C ARG A 95 12.55 -4.59 6.38
N LYS A 96 13.81 -4.98 6.57
CA LYS A 96 14.60 -4.61 7.76
C LYS A 96 14.74 -3.09 7.90
N THR A 97 14.97 -2.41 6.77
CA THR A 97 15.06 -0.95 6.71
C THR A 97 13.72 -0.29 7.05
N ILE A 98 12.61 -0.82 6.52
CA ILE A 98 11.26 -0.31 6.80
C ILE A 98 10.91 -0.43 8.29
N VAL A 99 11.19 -1.58 8.90
CA VAL A 99 10.97 -1.79 10.35
C VAL A 99 11.84 -0.84 11.18
N LYS A 100 13.10 -0.61 10.79
CA LYS A 100 13.99 0.36 11.45
C LYS A 100 13.43 1.77 11.36
N HIS A 101 12.93 2.19 10.20
CA HIS A 101 12.29 3.51 10.04
C HIS A 101 11.03 3.65 10.87
N GLN A 102 10.20 2.61 10.99
CA GLN A 102 9.04 2.64 11.86
C GLN A 102 9.45 2.84 13.33
N TYR A 103 10.44 2.08 13.82
CA TYR A 103 10.91 2.23 15.19
C TYR A 103 11.49 3.62 15.46
N TYR A 104 12.23 4.17 14.48
CA TYR A 104 12.76 5.53 14.56
C TYR A 104 11.64 6.59 14.64
N LEU A 105 10.59 6.44 13.83
CA LEU A 105 9.41 7.31 13.89
C LEU A 105 8.72 7.18 15.24
N GLU A 106 8.46 5.97 15.72
CA GLU A 106 7.85 5.73 17.03
C GLU A 106 8.63 6.42 18.15
N ASN A 107 9.97 6.33 18.13
CA ASN A 107 10.82 7.02 19.10
C ASN A 107 10.72 8.56 19.00
N ILE A 108 10.66 9.13 17.78
CA ILE A 108 10.40 10.56 17.60
C ILE A 108 9.07 10.95 18.22
N TYR A 109 8.00 10.18 17.95
CA TYR A 109 6.68 10.47 18.50
C TYR A 109 6.69 10.39 20.04
N THR A 110 7.38 9.41 20.63
CA THR A 110 7.52 9.26 22.08
C THR A 110 8.28 10.42 22.73
N VAL A 111 9.45 10.78 22.20
CA VAL A 111 10.32 11.82 22.79
C VAL A 111 9.74 13.22 22.61
N TYR A 112 9.27 13.56 21.40
CA TYR A 112 8.84 14.93 21.09
C TYR A 112 7.43 15.24 21.54
N GLN A 113 6.59 14.23 21.80
CA GLN A 113 5.28 14.45 22.40
C GLN A 113 5.38 15.00 23.84
N GLN A 114 6.39 14.58 24.60
CA GLN A 114 6.56 14.99 26.00
C GLN A 114 7.28 16.34 26.16
N LYS A 115 7.91 16.84 25.09
CA LYS A 115 8.87 17.96 25.19
C LYS A 115 8.24 19.35 25.10
N SER A 116 7.23 19.56 24.24
CA SER A 116 6.51 20.83 24.15
C SER A 116 5.20 20.68 23.37
N GLU A 117 4.21 21.51 23.73
CA GLU A 117 2.93 21.60 23.04
C GLU A 117 3.08 21.97 21.55
N ARG A 118 4.07 22.79 21.20
CA ARG A 118 4.34 23.17 19.80
C ARG A 118 4.75 21.96 18.94
N TYR A 119 5.56 21.05 19.48
CA TYR A 119 5.91 19.81 18.79
C TYR A 119 4.69 18.90 18.64
N ARG A 120 3.87 18.78 19.69
CA ARG A 120 2.62 18.01 19.65
C ARG A 120 1.70 18.47 18.52
N GLN A 121 1.55 19.78 18.30
CA GLN A 121 0.74 20.33 17.20
C GLN A 121 1.31 19.99 15.83
N VAL A 122 2.63 20.08 15.65
CA VAL A 122 3.29 19.73 14.38
C VAL A 122 3.10 18.25 14.07
N LEU A 123 3.36 17.36 15.03
CA LEU A 123 3.18 15.92 14.85
C LEU A 123 1.72 15.56 14.52
N ASN A 124 0.75 16.17 15.21
CA ASN A 124 -0.67 15.97 14.89
C ASN A 124 -1.04 16.47 13.49
N ARG A 125 -0.46 17.59 13.05
CA ARG A 125 -0.69 18.13 11.70
C ARG A 125 -0.17 17.16 10.64
N TRP A 126 1.02 16.60 10.82
CA TRP A 126 1.57 15.59 9.92
C TRP A 126 0.69 14.34 9.85
N LEU A 127 0.23 13.83 10.99
CA LEU A 127 -0.72 12.70 11.01
C LEU A 127 -2.02 13.02 10.26
N ALA A 128 -2.57 14.22 10.46
CA ALA A 128 -3.78 14.66 9.77
C ALA A 128 -3.58 14.72 8.25
N TYR A 129 -2.42 15.19 7.78
CA TYR A 129 -2.08 15.15 6.35
C TYR A 129 -2.00 13.71 5.83
N THR A 130 -1.32 12.80 6.54
CA THR A 130 -1.22 11.39 6.14
C THR A 130 -2.61 10.74 5.99
N VAL A 131 -3.50 10.95 6.96
CA VAL A 131 -4.86 10.42 6.91
C VAL A 131 -5.66 11.06 5.78
N ARG A 132 -5.52 12.38 5.55
CA ARG A 132 -6.21 13.07 4.46
C ARG A 132 -5.76 12.54 3.10
N THR A 133 -4.47 12.34 2.91
CA THR A 133 -3.93 11.74 1.68
C THR A 133 -4.48 10.33 1.48
N TYR A 134 -4.47 9.49 2.52
CA TYR A 134 -5.04 8.14 2.42
C TYR A 134 -6.52 8.14 2.05
N LYS A 135 -7.32 9.04 2.65
CA LYS A 135 -8.75 9.21 2.31
C LYS A 135 -8.97 9.66 0.87
N VAL A 136 -8.17 10.61 0.38
CA VAL A 136 -8.24 11.07 -1.01
C VAL A 136 -7.89 9.95 -1.98
N CYS A 137 -6.83 9.19 -1.71
CA CYS A 137 -6.49 8.01 -2.51
C CYS A 137 -7.63 6.99 -2.51
N ALA A 138 -8.20 6.67 -1.36
CA ALA A 138 -9.33 5.75 -1.27
C ALA A 138 -10.55 6.22 -2.09
N ALA A 139 -10.88 7.51 -2.01
CA ALA A 139 -11.96 8.11 -2.79
C ALA A 139 -11.69 8.04 -4.31
N MET A 140 -10.46 8.32 -4.73
CA MET A 140 -10.07 8.19 -6.15
C MET A 140 -10.25 6.77 -6.69
N PHE A 141 -9.98 5.74 -5.89
CA PHE A 141 -10.17 4.36 -6.31
C PHE A 141 -11.65 3.90 -6.25
N SER A 142 -12.48 4.50 -5.40
CA SER A 142 -13.90 4.15 -5.29
C SER A 142 -14.80 4.81 -6.34
N ILE A 143 -14.44 5.99 -6.86
CA ILE A 143 -15.25 6.72 -7.87
C ILE A 143 -15.41 5.93 -9.18
N PRO A 144 -14.36 5.35 -9.79
CA PRO A 144 -14.50 4.52 -10.99
C PRO A 144 -15.42 3.31 -10.77
N LEU A 145 -15.39 2.75 -9.56
CA LEU A 145 -16.16 1.56 -9.18
C LEU A 145 -17.66 1.85 -8.96
N LEU A 146 -18.04 3.12 -8.80
CA LEU A 146 -19.43 3.59 -8.70
C LEU A 146 -20.00 4.04 -10.05
N VAL A 147 -19.13 4.32 -11.03
CA VAL A 147 -19.50 4.82 -12.37
C VAL A 147 -19.49 3.70 -13.41
N SER A 148 -18.80 2.58 -13.16
CA SER A 148 -18.88 1.33 -13.93
C SER A 148 -19.99 0.41 -13.40
#